data_AF-A0A4R1QRJ7-F1
#
_entry.id   AF-A0A4R1QRJ7-F1
#
_cell.length_a   1.000
_cell.length_b   1.000
_cell.length_c   1.000
_cell.angle_alpha   90.00
_cell.angle_beta   90.00
_cell.angle_gamma   90.00
#
_symmetry.space_group_name_H-M   'P 1'
#
loop_
_entity.id
_entity.type
_entity.pdbx_description
1 polymer ?
#
loop_
_entity_poly.entity_id
_entity_poly.type
_entity_poly.pdbx_seq_one_letter_code
_entity_poly.pdbx_strand_id
1 'polypeptide(L)'
;MFHYSILIQFMKGDAPAMDQHMEVIGRAVDYYNAHSRMALNPKEIVSYRLKDSRTLEVVLNSKNELQEATASKALRLFSQYLAAETTPGNLSAFVTNKRLFKMQSSRRDETPAQTDSRTKTAEEMEFACLDNGEKLDRIYEMLCEILENQKRGKMQ
;
A
#
# COMPACT_ATOMS: atom_id res chain seq x y z
N MET A 1 17.09 -12.77 2.19
CA MET A 1 16.26 -11.70 1.58
C MET A 1 16.42 -10.45 2.42
N PHE A 2 16.48 -9.27 1.80
CA PHE A 2 16.70 -8.01 2.49
C PHE A 2 15.45 -7.15 2.41
N HIS A 3 15.04 -6.59 3.55
CA HIS A 3 13.83 -5.77 3.65
C HIS A 3 14.19 -4.32 3.98
N TYR A 4 13.50 -3.40 3.34
CA TYR A 4 13.68 -1.97 3.55
C TYR A 4 12.32 -1.32 3.77
N SER A 5 12.19 -0.52 4.83
CA SER A 5 11.08 0.42 4.96
C SER A 5 11.45 1.71 4.23
N ILE A 6 10.54 2.21 3.41
CA ILE A 6 10.69 3.46 2.70
C ILE A 6 9.50 4.34 3.06
N LEU A 7 9.76 5.43 3.79
CA LEU A 7 8.78 6.45 4.08
C LEU A 7 8.74 7.45 2.92
N ILE A 8 7.54 7.68 2.39
CA ILE A 8 7.27 8.48 1.20
C ILE A 8 6.33 9.62 1.59
N GLN A 9 6.75 10.85 1.27
CA GLN A 9 5.97 12.06 1.44
C GLN A 9 6.05 12.89 0.16
N PHE A 10 5.02 13.65 -0.19
CA PHE A 10 5.11 14.61 -1.29
C PHE A 10 6.24 15.62 -1.05
N MET A 11 6.98 15.97 -2.11
CA MET A 11 7.93 17.09 -2.05
C MET A 11 7.21 18.43 -1.89
N LYS A 12 6.02 18.53 -2.48
CA LYS A 12 5.17 19.72 -2.46
C LYS A 12 4.42 19.80 -1.13
N GLY A 13 4.64 20.87 -0.37
CA GLY A 13 4.16 21.00 1.02
C GLY A 13 2.64 21.19 1.16
N ASP A 14 1.99 21.71 0.12
CA ASP A 14 0.54 21.91 0.01
C ASP A 14 -0.17 20.76 -0.74
N ALA A 15 0.52 19.64 -0.99
CA ALA A 15 -0.11 18.48 -1.61
C ALA A 15 -1.25 17.91 -0.73
N PRO A 16 -2.30 17.33 -1.35
CA PRO A 16 -3.38 16.68 -0.63
C PRO A 16 -2.91 15.53 0.27
N ALA A 17 -3.83 15.07 1.12
CA ALA A 17 -3.60 13.88 1.92
C ALA A 17 -3.42 12.64 1.02
N MET A 18 -2.55 11.73 1.44
CA MET A 18 -2.12 10.60 0.63
C MET A 18 -3.23 9.54 0.46
N ASP A 19 -4.18 9.50 1.39
CA ASP A 19 -5.37 8.65 1.34
C ASP A 19 -6.23 8.87 0.08
N GLN A 20 -6.30 10.12 -0.39
CA GLN A 20 -7.00 10.51 -1.62
C GLN A 20 -6.37 9.91 -2.89
N HIS A 21 -5.16 9.36 -2.79
CA HIS A 21 -4.39 8.84 -3.92
C HIS A 21 -4.14 7.33 -3.85
N MET A 22 -4.77 6.62 -2.91
CA MET A 22 -4.50 5.21 -2.67
C MET A 22 -4.80 4.31 -3.87
N GLU A 23 -5.81 4.64 -4.69
CA GLU A 23 -6.13 3.89 -5.90
C GLU A 23 -5.00 3.95 -6.95
N VAL A 24 -4.47 5.14 -7.23
CA VAL A 24 -3.35 5.29 -8.19
C VAL A 24 -2.03 4.74 -7.61
N ILE A 25 -1.86 4.84 -6.28
CA ILE A 25 -0.73 4.22 -5.56
C ILE A 25 -0.77 2.69 -5.70
N GLY A 26 -1.94 2.07 -5.52
CA GLY A 26 -2.11 0.62 -5.71
C GLY A 26 -1.72 0.19 -7.12
N ARG A 27 -2.22 0.89 -8.15
CA ARG A 27 -1.83 0.63 -9.54
C ARG A 27 -0.33 0.83 -9.80
N ALA A 28 0.30 1.80 -9.14
CA ALA A 28 1.74 2.02 -9.23
C ALA A 28 2.55 0.88 -8.58
N VAL A 29 2.05 0.29 -7.50
CA VAL A 29 2.63 -0.91 -6.88
C VAL A 29 2.56 -2.10 -7.83
N ASP A 30 1.41 -2.35 -8.43
CA ASP A 30 1.22 -3.45 -9.39
C ASP A 30 2.14 -3.28 -10.61
N TYR A 31 2.17 -2.07 -11.18
CA TYR A 31 3.07 -1.73 -12.27
C TYR A 31 4.54 -1.93 -11.86
N TYR A 32 4.94 -1.45 -10.69
CA TYR A 32 6.29 -1.62 -10.18
C TYR A 32 6.68 -3.10 -10.08
N ASN A 33 5.83 -3.91 -9.45
CA ASN A 33 6.10 -5.33 -9.21
C ASN A 33 6.14 -6.12 -10.53
N ALA A 34 5.29 -5.81 -11.50
CA ALA A 34 5.30 -6.45 -12.82
C ALA A 34 6.64 -6.22 -13.55
N HIS A 35 7.19 -5.00 -13.50
CA HIS A 35 8.41 -4.65 -14.23
C HIS A 35 9.69 -4.97 -13.46
N SER A 36 9.67 -4.78 -12.14
CA SER A 36 10.85 -4.96 -11.28
C SER A 36 11.24 -6.43 -11.09
N ARG A 37 10.26 -7.34 -11.11
CA ARG A 37 10.51 -8.79 -11.00
C ARG A 37 11.28 -9.37 -12.19
N MET A 38 11.25 -8.70 -13.35
CA MET A 38 11.95 -9.11 -14.57
C MET A 38 13.41 -8.62 -14.64
N ALA A 39 13.86 -7.82 -13.68
CA ALA A 39 15.21 -7.26 -13.66
C ALA A 39 16.25 -8.27 -13.14
N LEU A 40 17.53 -8.04 -13.49
CA LEU A 40 18.68 -8.85 -13.03
C LEU A 40 18.79 -8.95 -11.50
N ASN A 41 18.32 -7.92 -10.79
CA ASN A 41 18.21 -7.91 -9.33
C ASN A 41 16.74 -7.62 -8.96
N PRO A 42 15.89 -8.66 -8.88
CA PRO A 42 14.46 -8.53 -8.63
C PRO A 42 14.19 -7.86 -7.29
N LYS A 43 13.28 -6.87 -7.33
CA LYS A 43 12.77 -6.19 -6.14
C LYS A 43 11.25 -6.16 -6.20
N GLU A 44 10.65 -6.12 -5.03
CA GLU A 44 9.21 -6.21 -4.91
C GLU A 44 8.73 -5.36 -3.74
N ILE A 45 7.68 -4.59 -3.97
CA ILE A 45 6.90 -3.98 -2.91
C ILE A 45 6.00 -5.07 -2.35
N VAL A 46 6.27 -5.48 -1.10
CA VAL A 46 5.54 -6.57 -0.43
C VAL A 46 4.45 -6.06 0.52
N SER A 47 4.50 -4.78 0.88
CA SER A 47 3.46 -4.11 1.66
C SER A 47 3.55 -2.61 1.46
N TYR A 48 2.41 -1.93 1.56
CA TYR A 48 2.33 -0.49 1.67
C TYR A 48 1.17 -0.12 2.60
N ARG A 49 1.34 0.94 3.40
CA ARG A 49 0.30 1.44 4.31
C ARG A 49 0.51 2.91 4.62
N LEU A 50 -0.57 3.61 4.96
CA LEU A 50 -0.47 4.96 5.51
C LEU A 50 0.00 4.88 6.97
N LYS A 51 1.09 5.57 7.28
CA LYS A 51 1.55 5.77 8.67
C LYS A 51 0.80 6.92 9.32
N ASP A 52 0.47 7.93 8.52
CA ASP A 52 -0.35 9.09 8.84
C ASP A 52 -0.95 9.63 7.52
N SER A 53 -1.73 10.71 7.58
CA SER A 53 -2.41 11.27 6.40
C SER A 53 -1.46 11.78 5.29
N ARG A 54 -0.17 11.97 5.57
CA ARG A 54 0.81 12.51 4.62
C ARG A 54 1.98 11.58 4.33
N THR A 55 2.10 10.48 5.06
CA THR A 55 3.24 9.57 4.99
C THR A 55 2.78 8.17 4.60
N LEU A 56 3.21 7.72 3.42
CA LEU A 56 3.09 6.34 2.98
C LEU A 56 4.34 5.58 3.40
N GLU A 57 4.17 4.46 4.09
CA GLU A 57 5.23 3.48 4.30
C GLU A 57 5.13 2.39 3.23
N VAL A 58 6.23 2.13 2.52
CA VAL A 58 6.38 1.04 1.57
C VAL A 58 7.45 0.09 2.08
N VAL A 59 7.16 -1.21 2.08
CA VAL A 59 8.13 -2.26 2.40
C VAL A 59 8.63 -2.87 1.10
N LEU A 60 9.92 -2.67 0.84
CA LEU A 60 10.61 -3.22 -0.32
C LEU A 60 11.39 -4.47 0.09
N ASN A 61 11.17 -5.55 -0.64
CA ASN A 61 11.96 -6.77 -0.59
C ASN A 61 12.96 -6.80 -1.75
N SER A 62 14.20 -7.19 -1.47
CA SER A 62 15.27 -7.32 -2.46
C SER A 62 16.03 -8.62 -2.25
N LYS A 63 16.33 -9.32 -3.35
CA LYS A 63 17.17 -10.54 -3.29
C LYS A 63 18.60 -10.21 -2.87
N ASN A 64 19.15 -9.12 -3.40
CA ASN A 64 20.49 -8.66 -3.08
C ASN A 64 20.44 -7.48 -2.10
N GLU A 65 21.49 -7.37 -1.29
CA GLU A 65 21.65 -6.25 -0.37
C GLU A 65 21.76 -4.92 -1.13
N LEU A 66 21.00 -3.94 -0.68
CA LEU A 66 21.08 -2.56 -1.12
C LEU A 66 21.74 -1.72 -0.03
N GLN A 67 22.51 -0.72 -0.43
CA GLN A 67 22.95 0.32 0.50
C GLN A 67 21.72 1.08 0.99
N GLU A 68 21.54 1.14 2.31
CA GLU A 68 20.37 1.73 2.96
C GLU A 68 20.07 3.14 2.45
N ALA A 69 21.08 4.00 2.33
CA ALA A 69 20.96 5.37 1.83
C ALA A 69 20.44 5.48 0.38
N THR A 70 20.42 4.36 -0.36
CA THR A 70 20.00 4.32 -1.76
C THR A 70 18.85 3.34 -2.03
N ALA A 71 18.35 2.63 -1.01
CA ALA A 71 17.25 1.68 -1.18
C ALA A 71 16.00 2.37 -1.75
N SER A 72 15.73 3.63 -1.39
CA SER A 72 14.66 4.45 -1.98
C SER A 72 14.79 4.65 -3.51
N LYS A 73 16.01 4.64 -4.07
CA LYS A 73 16.22 4.76 -5.53
C LYS A 73 15.63 3.58 -6.29
N ALA A 74 15.42 2.44 -5.63
CA ALA A 74 14.74 1.31 -6.23
C ALA A 74 13.28 1.63 -6.60
N LEU A 75 12.64 2.61 -5.96
CA LEU A 75 11.27 3.04 -6.26
C LEU A 75 11.19 4.11 -7.36
N ARG A 76 12.22 4.23 -8.20
CA ARG A 76 12.22 5.15 -9.34
C ARG A 76 11.07 4.87 -10.30
N LEU A 77 10.87 3.60 -10.69
CA LEU A 77 9.78 3.20 -11.59
C LEU A 77 8.41 3.51 -10.99
N PHE A 78 8.24 3.26 -9.70
CA PHE A 78 7.02 3.62 -8.96
C PHE A 78 6.74 5.13 -9.04
N SER A 79 7.74 5.96 -8.77
CA SER A 79 7.60 7.42 -8.86
C SER A 79 7.35 7.91 -10.28
N GLN A 80 7.98 7.28 -11.28
CA GLN A 80 7.80 7.62 -12.69
C GLN A 80 6.37 7.31 -13.16
N TYR A 81 5.83 6.15 -12.79
CA TYR A 81 4.46 5.79 -13.12
C TYR A 81 3.45 6.80 -12.55
N LEU A 82 3.64 7.20 -11.28
CA LEU A 82 2.78 8.18 -10.62
C LEU A 82 2.89 9.59 -11.21
N ALA A 83 4.05 9.97 -11.75
CA ALA A 83 4.25 11.29 -12.35
C ALA A 83 3.92 11.35 -13.85
N ALA A 84 3.68 10.22 -14.51
CA ALA A 84 3.42 10.17 -15.95
C ALA A 84 2.03 10.72 -16.28
N GLU A 85 1.95 11.69 -17.19
CA GLU A 85 0.68 12.30 -17.62
C GLU A 85 -0.29 11.29 -18.26
N THR A 86 0.25 10.20 -18.82
CA THR A 86 -0.52 9.09 -19.39
C THR A 86 -1.18 8.20 -18.33
N THR A 87 -0.79 8.29 -17.06
CA THR A 87 -1.40 7.53 -15.97
C THR A 87 -2.70 8.20 -15.54
N PRO A 88 -3.85 7.50 -15.54
CA PRO A 88 -5.11 8.07 -15.04
C PRO A 88 -5.00 8.37 -13.55
N GLY A 89 -5.35 9.60 -13.15
CA GLY A 89 -5.19 10.05 -11.76
C GLY A 89 -3.73 10.27 -11.34
N ASN A 90 -2.84 10.56 -12.31
CA ASN A 90 -1.44 10.86 -12.03
C ASN A 90 -1.28 12.05 -11.07
N LEU A 91 -0.08 12.10 -10.49
CA LEU A 91 0.33 13.05 -9.46
C LEU A 91 1.34 14.08 -10.01
N SER A 92 1.37 14.28 -11.33
CA SER A 92 2.30 15.20 -12.00
C SER A 92 2.21 16.64 -11.47
N ALA A 93 1.01 17.09 -11.10
CA ALA A 93 0.74 18.40 -10.51
C ALA A 93 1.44 18.64 -9.16
N PHE A 94 1.92 17.59 -8.49
CA PHE A 94 2.62 17.66 -7.22
C PHE A 94 4.15 17.51 -7.36
N VAL A 95 4.66 17.39 -8.59
CA VAL A 95 6.10 17.38 -8.84
C VAL A 95 6.70 18.74 -8.53
N THR A 96 7.75 18.76 -7.70
CA THR A 96 8.52 19.95 -7.36
C THR A 96 10.01 19.65 -7.53
N ASN A 97 10.77 20.55 -8.19
CA ASN A 97 12.20 20.34 -8.44
C ASN A 97 12.53 18.99 -9.12
N LYS A 98 11.72 18.60 -10.11
CA LYS A 98 11.83 17.30 -10.82
C LYS A 98 11.65 16.06 -9.91
N ARG A 99 11.07 16.22 -8.72
CA ARG A 99 10.82 15.13 -7.77
C ARG A 99 9.37 15.17 -7.30
N LEU A 100 8.71 14.01 -7.35
CA LEU A 100 7.37 13.85 -6.79
C LEU A 100 7.44 13.67 -5.26
N PHE A 101 8.37 12.85 -4.80
CA PHE A 101 8.45 12.45 -3.40
C PHE A 101 9.79 12.75 -2.74
N LYS A 102 9.72 13.09 -1.45
CA LYS A 102 10.81 12.93 -0.50
C LYS A 102 10.72 11.50 0.04
N MET A 103 11.84 10.77 -0.01
CA MET A 103 11.89 9.38 0.45
C MET A 103 13.00 9.20 1.48
N GLN A 104 12.71 8.46 2.54
CA GLN A 104 13.68 8.05 3.56
C GLN A 104 13.62 6.54 3.69
N SER A 105 14.77 5.88 3.58
CA SER A 105 14.86 4.43 3.66
C SER A 105 15.60 3.99 4.91
N SER A 106 15.15 2.89 5.51
CA SER A 106 15.81 2.19 6.61
C SER A 106 15.77 0.68 6.37
N ARG A 107 16.80 -0.04 6.80
CA ARG A 107 16.78 -1.51 6.77
C ARG A 107 15.81 -2.05 7.82
N ARG A 108 15.13 -3.16 7.50
CA ARG A 108 14.39 -3.99 8.45
C ARG A 108 15.12 -5.32 8.63
N ASP A 109 15.32 -5.71 9.88
CA ASP A 109 15.90 -7.01 10.23
C ASP A 109 14.86 -8.13 10.22
N GLU A 110 13.58 -7.78 10.28
CA GLU A 110 12.47 -8.73 10.30
C GLU A 110 11.90 -9.00 8.91
N THR A 111 11.46 -10.24 8.70
CA THR A 111 10.68 -10.62 7.52
C THR A 111 9.27 -10.04 7.71
N PRO A 112 8.78 -9.15 6.82
CA PRO A 112 7.47 -8.56 6.99
C PRO A 112 6.41 -9.67 6.98
N ALA A 113 5.52 -9.66 7.98
CA ALA A 113 4.28 -10.40 7.89
C ALA A 113 3.61 -10.00 6.56
N GLN A 114 3.37 -10.97 5.68
CA GLN A 114 2.59 -10.77 4.46
C GLN A 114 1.26 -10.16 4.89
N THR A 115 1.16 -8.85 4.73
CA THR A 115 -0.13 -8.18 4.84
C THR A 115 -0.67 -8.31 3.43
N ASP A 116 -1.54 -9.30 3.23
CA ASP A 116 -2.30 -9.43 1.99
C ASP A 116 -2.83 -8.03 1.67
N SER A 117 -2.27 -7.44 0.62
CA SER A 117 -2.71 -6.16 0.08
C SER A 117 -3.99 -6.45 -0.68
N ARG A 118 -5.02 -6.91 0.05
CA ARG A 118 -6.38 -6.98 -0.46
C ARG A 118 -6.83 -5.53 -0.53
N THR A 119 -7.08 -5.04 -1.74
CA THR A 119 -7.90 -3.86 -1.96
C THR A 119 -9.11 -4.04 -1.06
N LYS A 120 -9.28 -3.17 -0.06
CA LYS A 120 -10.43 -3.28 0.85
C LYS A 120 -11.66 -3.35 -0.03
N THR A 121 -12.44 -4.43 0.06
CA THR A 121 -13.68 -4.52 -0.71
C THR A 121 -14.59 -3.36 -0.30
N ALA A 122 -15.55 -2.99 -1.15
CA ALA A 122 -16.51 -1.93 -0.81
C ALA A 122 -17.17 -2.17 0.57
N GLU A 123 -17.41 -3.45 0.90
CA GLU A 123 -17.94 -3.91 2.18
C GLU A 123 -16.98 -3.67 3.35
N GLU A 124 -15.67 -3.86 3.16
CA GLU A 124 -14.65 -3.58 4.19
C GLU A 124 -14.43 -2.07 4.41
N MET A 125 -14.65 -1.25 3.38
CA MET A 125 -14.63 0.21 3.51
C MET A 125 -15.89 0.73 4.21
N GLU A 126 -17.06 0.19 3.86
CA GLU A 126 -18.34 0.51 4.50
C GLU A 126 -18.30 0.15 5.99
N PHE A 127 -17.81 -1.05 6.32
CA PHE A 127 -17.63 -1.46 7.72
C PHE A 127 -16.64 -0.56 8.49
N ALA A 128 -15.59 -0.05 7.84
CA ALA A 128 -14.61 0.82 8.50
C ALA A 128 -15.21 2.20 8.89
N CYS A 129 -16.18 2.69 8.11
CA CYS A 129 -16.86 3.97 8.31
C CYS A 129 -17.93 3.96 9.41
N LEU A 130 -18.37 2.77 9.86
CA LEU A 130 -19.34 2.63 10.94
C LEU A 130 -18.77 3.09 12.29
N ASP A 131 -19.64 3.58 13.17
CA ASP A 131 -19.26 3.82 14.56
C ASP A 131 -19.03 2.50 15.33
N ASN A 132 -18.46 2.57 16.53
CA ASN A 132 -18.13 1.36 17.30
C ASN A 132 -19.37 0.54 17.70
N GLY A 133 -20.51 1.17 17.92
CA GLY A 133 -21.78 0.49 18.23
C GLY A 133 -22.32 -0.22 16.99
N GLU A 134 -22.39 0.48 15.86
CA GLU A 134 -22.83 -0.07 14.58
C GLU A 134 -21.95 -1.25 14.12
N LYS A 135 -20.63 -1.18 14.37
CA LYS A 135 -19.71 -2.29 14.12
C LYS A 135 -20.05 -3.52 14.96
N LEU A 136 -20.37 -3.33 16.24
CA LEU A 136 -20.73 -4.42 17.15
C LEU A 136 -22.04 -5.09 16.74
N ASP A 137 -23.05 -4.28 16.38
CA ASP A 137 -24.34 -4.79 15.91
C ASP A 137 -24.17 -5.60 14.62
N ARG A 138 -23.39 -5.08 13.68
CA ARG A 138 -23.13 -5.79 12.42
C ARG A 138 -22.36 -7.10 12.61
N ILE A 139 -21.39 -7.12 13.54
CA ILE A 139 -20.70 -8.35 13.92
C ILE A 139 -21.68 -9.36 14.54
N TYR A 140 -22.58 -8.88 15.40
CA TYR A 140 -23.57 -9.73 16.05
C TYR A 140 -24.52 -10.38 15.03
N GLU A 141 -25.03 -9.61 14.06
CA GLU A 141 -25.86 -10.13 12.96
C GLU A 141 -25.14 -11.23 12.17
N MET A 142 -23.90 -10.99 11.76
CA MET A 142 -23.11 -11.99 11.02
C MET A 142 -22.91 -13.28 11.82
N LEU A 143 -22.65 -13.16 13.13
CA LEU A 143 -22.51 -14.33 14.00
C LEU A 143 -23.82 -15.11 14.13
N CYS A 144 -24.96 -14.43 14.21
CA CYS A 144 -26.28 -15.05 14.22
C CYS A 144 -26.55 -15.83 12.92
N GLU A 145 -26.29 -15.23 11.75
CA GLU A 145 -26.46 -15.89 10.45
C GLU A 145 -25.57 -17.13 10.32
N ILE A 146 -24.30 -17.05 10.74
CA ILE A 146 -23.38 -18.20 10.74
C ILE A 146 -23.91 -19.32 11.63
N LEU A 147 -24.37 -18.99 12.83
CA LEU A 147 -24.92 -19.97 13.78
C LEU A 147 -26.19 -20.64 13.25
N GLU A 148 -27.07 -19.89 12.58
CA GLU A 148 -28.28 -20.43 11.95
C GLU A 148 -27.94 -21.36 10.77
N ASN A 149 -27.00 -20.96 9.93
CA ASN A 149 -26.55 -21.77 8.80
C ASN A 149 -25.84 -23.05 9.26
N GLN A 150 -25.08 -23.00 10.35
CA GLN A 150 -24.48 -24.19 10.96
C GLN A 150 -25.53 -25.15 11.57
N LYS A 151 -26.63 -24.63 12.11
CA LYS A 151 -27.75 -25.46 12.60
C LYS A 151 -28.47 -26.15 11.46
N ARG A 152 -28.67 -25.46 10.33
CA ARG A 152 -29.34 -26.03 9.13
C ARG A 152 -28.47 -27.09 8.45
N GLY A 153 -27.15 -26.91 8.41
CA GLY A 153 -26.21 -27.90 7.84
C GLY A 153 -26.04 -29.20 8.65
N LYS A 154 -26.52 -29.25 9.91
CA LYS A 154 -26.49 -30.45 10.76
C LYS A 154 -27.77 -31.31 10.69
N MET A 155 -28.76 -30.90 9.90
CA MET A 155 -30.04 -31.60 9.70
C MET A 155 -30.15 -32.30 8.33
N GLN A 156 -29.04 -32.38 7.56
CA GLN A 156 -28.95 -33.16 6.32
C GLN A 156 -28.13 -34.43 6.52
#